data_AF-A0A554KFJ0-F1
#
_entry.id   AF-A0A554KFJ0-F1
#
_cell.length_a   1.000
_cell.length_b   1.000
_cell.length_c   1.000
_cell.angle_alpha   90.00
_cell.angle_beta   90.00
_cell.angle_gamma   90.00
#
_symmetry.space_group_name_H-M   'P 1'
#
loop_
_entity.id
_entity.type
_entity.pdbx_description
1 polymer ?
#
loop_
_entity_poly.entity_id
_entity_poly.type
_entity_poly.pdbx_seq_one_letter_code
_entity_poly.pdbx_strand_id
1 'polypeptide(L)'
;MVDAASLLEQFVFTISSNPVVFWLQASIAFAGAAAVYLLFYTVRDILLRTRSLPYQLGCIALVAAVPVAGFFLYLLVRPARTVKERQLEKLLKDVLAGERKIMHTRQEQGKDLDVAARRIAAVLAKKNAKSMKTREAVPA
;
A
#
# COMPACT_ATOMS: atom_id res chain seq x y z
N MET A 1 -12.86 23.99 40.61
CA MET A 1 -13.35 22.77 39.95
C MET A 1 -14.68 23.10 39.31
N VAL A 2 -14.84 22.91 38.00
CA VAL A 2 -16.13 23.11 37.32
C VAL A 2 -16.90 21.82 37.47
N ASP A 3 -18.04 21.85 38.16
CA ASP A 3 -18.89 20.68 38.35
C ASP A 3 -19.73 20.42 37.10
N ALA A 4 -19.89 19.16 36.72
CA ALA A 4 -20.68 18.76 35.55
C ALA A 4 -22.15 19.26 35.63
N ALA A 5 -22.69 19.38 36.85
CA ALA A 5 -24.00 19.97 37.11
C ALA A 5 -24.07 21.45 36.69
N SER A 6 -23.03 22.23 36.99
CA SER A 6 -22.98 23.65 36.62
C SER A 6 -22.89 23.88 35.10
N LEU A 7 -22.26 22.96 34.37
CA LEU A 7 -22.22 22.99 32.91
C LEU A 7 -23.58 22.63 32.29
N LEU A 8 -24.29 21.65 32.84
CA LEU A 8 -25.63 21.29 32.39
C LEU A 8 -26.64 22.40 32.67
N GLU A 9 -26.57 23.05 33.84
CA GLU A 9 -27.40 24.21 34.18
C GLU A 9 -27.19 25.35 33.20
N GLN A 10 -25.94 25.70 32.88
CA GLN A 10 -25.63 26.70 31.87
C GLN A 10 -26.16 26.29 30.49
N PHE A 11 -26.03 25.03 30.11
CA PHE A 11 -26.51 24.54 28.82
C PHE A 11 -28.03 24.61 28.69
N VAL A 12 -28.75 24.16 29.73
CA VAL A 12 -30.22 24.21 29.80
C VAL A 12 -30.72 25.65 29.84
N PHE A 13 -30.05 26.53 30.57
CA PHE A 13 -30.39 27.96 30.62
C PHE A 13 -30.21 28.65 29.26
N THR A 14 -29.33 28.14 28.40
CA THR A 14 -29.10 28.70 27.07
C THR A 14 -30.24 28.33 26.10
N ILE A 15 -31.12 27.37 26.41
CA ILE A 15 -32.22 26.95 25.54
C ILE A 15 -33.32 28.01 25.54
N SER A 16 -33.51 28.69 24.41
CA SER A 16 -34.54 29.72 24.29
C SER A 16 -35.96 29.14 24.30
N SER A 17 -36.89 29.80 24.99
CA SER A 17 -38.33 29.47 24.98
C SER A 17 -39.04 29.89 23.68
N ASN A 18 -38.39 30.70 22.83
CA ASN A 18 -38.93 31.10 21.54
C ASN A 18 -38.69 29.98 20.51
N PRO A 19 -39.74 29.49 19.81
CA PRO A 19 -39.60 28.35 18.90
C PRO A 19 -38.61 28.60 17.76
N VAL A 20 -38.52 29.83 17.25
CA VAL A 20 -37.59 30.17 16.15
C VAL A 20 -36.13 30.11 16.62
N VAL A 21 -35.86 30.66 17.80
CA VAL A 21 -34.50 30.70 18.37
C VAL A 21 -34.06 29.30 18.80
N PHE A 22 -34.98 28.47 19.31
CA PHE A 22 -34.72 27.06 19.58
C PHE A 22 -34.24 26.32 18.33
N TRP A 23 -34.97 26.44 17.22
CA TRP A 23 -34.58 25.78 15.96
C TRP A 23 -33.25 26.28 15.41
N LEU A 24 -32.99 27.59 15.52
CA LEU A 24 -31.70 28.16 15.14
C LEU A 24 -30.55 27.59 16.00
N GLN A 25 -30.74 27.52 17.31
CA GLN A 25 -29.76 26.98 18.26
C GLN A 25 -29.51 25.48 18.04
N ALA A 26 -30.57 24.70 17.82
CA ALA A 26 -30.48 23.29 17.47
C ALA A 26 -29.72 23.08 16.15
N SER A 27 -29.96 23.93 15.15
CA SER A 27 -29.27 23.88 13.86
C SER A 27 -27.78 24.20 13.98
N ILE A 28 -27.42 25.22 14.77
CA ILE A 28 -26.02 25.57 15.04
C ILE A 28 -25.33 24.44 15.82
N ALA A 29 -25.99 23.88 16.84
CA ALA A 29 -25.45 22.75 17.60
C ALA A 29 -25.23 21.53 16.69
N PHE A 30 -26.19 21.22 15.83
CA PHE A 30 -26.08 20.14 14.85
C PHE A 30 -24.97 20.39 13.84
N ALA A 31 -24.86 21.61 13.30
CA ALA A 31 -23.80 21.97 12.36
C ALA A 31 -22.41 21.87 13.01
N GLY A 32 -22.27 22.30 14.28
CA GLY A 32 -21.04 22.14 15.06
C GLY A 32 -20.68 20.67 15.29
N ALA A 33 -21.65 19.86 15.72
CA ALA A 33 -21.45 18.42 15.90
C ALA A 33 -21.07 17.73 14.58
N ALA A 34 -21.73 18.08 13.48
CA ALA A 34 -21.40 17.60 12.15
C ALA A 34 -19.96 18.00 11.76
N ALA A 35 -19.57 19.26 11.96
CA ALA A 35 -18.21 19.72 11.67
C ALA A 35 -17.14 18.92 12.44
N VAL A 36 -17.35 18.67 13.74
CA VAL A 36 -16.46 17.85 14.56
C VAL A 36 -16.42 16.41 14.06
N TYR A 37 -17.57 15.82 13.74
CA TYR A 37 -17.66 14.48 13.16
C TYR A 37 -16.89 14.38 11.84
N LEU A 38 -17.06 15.36 10.95
CA LEU A 38 -16.34 15.45 9.68
C LEU A 38 -14.83 15.57 9.87
N LEU A 39 -14.38 16.34 10.86
CA LEU A 39 -12.97 16.46 11.20
C LEU A 39 -12.40 15.11 11.65
N PHE A 40 -13.04 14.43 12.59
CA PHE A 40 -12.63 13.09 13.05
C PHE A 40 -12.65 12.06 11.92
N TYR A 41 -13.66 12.11 11.06
CA TYR A 41 -13.76 11.25 9.89
C TYR A 41 -12.57 11.49 8.94
N THR A 42 -12.25 12.75 8.66
CA THR A 42 -11.13 13.15 7.79
C THR A 42 -9.80 12.71 8.38
N VAL A 43 -9.59 12.91 9.69
CA VAL A 43 -8.39 12.45 10.41
C VAL A 43 -8.25 10.93 10.26
N ARG A 44 -9.32 10.16 10.53
CA ARG A 44 -9.29 8.70 10.42
C ARG A 44 -9.01 8.25 8.97
N ASP A 45 -9.66 8.84 7.98
CA ASP A 45 -9.51 8.45 6.57
C ASP A 45 -8.09 8.78 6.07
N ILE A 46 -7.51 9.92 6.43
CA ILE A 46 -6.16 10.29 5.98
C ILE A 46 -5.05 9.50 6.69
N LEU A 47 -5.22 9.18 7.98
CA LEU A 47 -4.30 8.32 8.71
C LEU A 47 -4.24 6.91 8.10
N LEU A 48 -5.37 6.40 7.61
CA LEU A 48 -5.43 5.07 6.97
C LEU A 48 -4.86 5.06 5.54
N ARG A 49 -4.80 6.22 4.87
CA ARG A 49 -4.47 6.32 3.44
C ARG A 49 -3.13 6.98 3.13
N THR A 50 -2.49 7.68 4.06
CA THR A 50 -1.26 8.44 3.81
C THR A 50 -0.33 8.45 5.03
N ARG A 51 0.99 8.28 4.80
CA ARG A 51 2.03 8.31 5.86
C ARG A 51 2.75 9.67 5.97
N SER A 52 2.53 10.60 5.04
CA SER A 52 3.18 11.91 5.05
C SER A 52 2.45 12.91 5.95
N LEU A 53 3.05 13.20 7.10
CA LEU A 53 2.59 14.20 8.09
C LEU A 53 2.18 15.58 7.51
N PRO A 54 2.94 16.22 6.61
CA PRO A 54 2.57 17.56 6.13
C PRO A 54 1.26 17.55 5.33
N TYR A 55 0.98 16.46 4.61
CA TYR A 55 -0.25 16.30 3.85
C TYR A 55 -1.45 16.02 4.77
N GLN A 56 -1.23 15.27 5.86
CA GLN A 56 -2.26 15.06 6.88
C GLN A 56 -2.64 16.38 7.56
N LEU A 57 -1.65 17.14 8.01
CA LEU A 57 -1.87 18.44 8.66
C LEU A 57 -2.55 19.44 7.73
N GLY A 58 -2.16 19.49 6.45
CA GLY A 58 -2.79 20.36 5.45
C GLY A 58 -4.28 20.06 5.27
N CYS A 59 -4.66 18.78 5.12
CA CYS A 59 -6.06 18.40 4.97
C CYS A 59 -6.88 18.64 6.25
N ILE A 60 -6.30 18.39 7.43
CA ILE A 60 -6.97 18.66 8.71
C ILE A 60 -7.20 20.16 8.88
N ALA A 61 -6.20 21.00 8.59
CA ALA A 61 -6.32 22.45 8.65
C ALA A 61 -7.36 22.98 7.65
N LEU A 62 -7.43 22.40 6.45
CA LEU A 62 -8.37 22.79 5.41
C LEU A 62 -9.83 22.46 5.77
N VAL A 63 -10.08 21.27 6.35
CA VAL A 63 -11.40 20.89 6.88
C VAL A 63 -11.76 21.67 8.15
N ALA A 64 -10.77 21.99 8.99
CA ALA A 64 -11.00 22.82 10.18
C ALA A 64 -11.37 24.27 9.82
N ALA A 65 -10.79 24.84 8.75
CA ALA A 65 -11.09 26.19 8.30
C ALA A 65 -12.45 26.31 7.61
N VAL A 66 -12.83 25.32 6.79
CA VAL A 66 -14.12 25.31 6.08
C VAL A 66 -14.69 23.90 6.08
N PRO A 67 -15.49 23.49 7.08
CA PRO A 67 -15.92 22.09 7.25
C PRO A 67 -16.68 21.53 6.05
N VAL A 68 -17.58 22.32 5.46
CA VAL A 68 -18.41 21.89 4.33
C VAL A 68 -17.61 21.94 3.02
N ALA A 69 -17.09 23.12 2.64
CA ALA A 69 -16.35 23.25 1.38
C ALA A 69 -15.02 22.47 1.40
N GLY A 70 -14.35 22.44 2.55
CA GLY A 70 -13.13 21.68 2.77
C GLY A 70 -13.34 20.17 2.72
N PHE A 71 -14.52 19.67 3.09
CA PHE A 71 -14.86 18.26 2.87
C PHE A 71 -15.05 17.93 1.40
N PHE A 72 -15.72 18.78 0.62
CA PHE A 72 -15.83 18.59 -0.83
C PHE A 72 -14.47 18.67 -1.51
N LEU A 73 -13.64 19.66 -1.14
CA LEU A 73 -12.26 19.77 -1.64
C LEU A 73 -11.41 18.55 -1.24
N TYR A 74 -11.60 18.06 -0.01
CA TYR A 74 -10.97 16.84 0.48
C TYR A 74 -11.34 15.63 -0.37
N LEU A 75 -12.61 15.48 -0.75
CA LEU A 75 -13.05 14.40 -1.65
C LEU A 75 -12.34 14.45 -3.02
N LEU A 76 -12.04 15.63 -3.55
CA LEU A 76 -11.30 15.77 -4.81
C LEU A 76 -9.81 15.44 -4.67
N VAL A 77 -9.18 15.82 -3.56
CA VAL A 77 -7.76 15.58 -3.31
C VAL A 77 -7.50 14.15 -2.82
N ARG A 78 -8.55 13.44 -2.38
CA ARG A 78 -8.47 12.08 -1.83
C ARG A 78 -7.77 11.13 -2.81
N PRO A 79 -6.59 10.57 -2.47
CA PRO A 79 -5.92 9.61 -3.31
C PRO A 79 -6.77 8.35 -3.46
N ALA A 80 -7.11 7.99 -4.70
CA ALA A 80 -7.95 6.83 -5.02
C ALA A 80 -7.32 5.50 -4.60
N ARG A 81 -5.98 5.44 -4.51
CA ARG A 81 -5.24 4.22 -4.14
C ARG A 81 -4.65 4.30 -2.74
N THR A 82 -4.93 3.28 -1.95
CA THR A 82 -4.45 3.16 -0.58
C THR A 82 -2.96 2.82 -0.54
N VAL A 83 -2.25 3.22 0.52
CA VAL A 83 -0.84 2.85 0.75
C VAL A 83 -0.65 1.33 0.76
N LYS A 84 -1.66 0.61 1.26
CA LYS A 84 -1.68 -0.84 1.33
C LYS A 84 -1.65 -1.48 -0.05
N GLU A 85 -2.40 -0.95 -1.02
CA GLU A 85 -2.34 -1.40 -2.42
C GLU A 85 -0.97 -1.15 -3.04
N ARG A 86 -0.35 0.02 -2.80
CA ARG A 86 0.99 0.31 -3.35
C ARG A 86 2.07 -0.60 -2.75
N GLN A 87 1.97 -0.92 -1.47
CA GLN A 87 2.89 -1.88 -0.83
C GLN A 87 2.67 -3.29 -1.35
N LEU A 88 1.41 -3.72 -1.50
CA LEU A 88 1.07 -5.02 -2.05
C LEU A 88 1.57 -5.17 -3.49
N GLU A 89 1.41 -4.12 -4.30
CA GLU A 89 1.91 -4.10 -5.68
C GLU A 89 3.44 -4.15 -5.74
N LYS A 90 4.14 -3.49 -4.82
CA LYS A 90 5.60 -3.59 -4.70
C LYS A 90 6.04 -5.00 -4.32
N LEU A 91 5.45 -5.59 -3.29
CA LEU A 91 5.76 -6.96 -2.86
C LEU A 91 5.50 -7.96 -3.97
N LEU A 92 4.38 -7.81 -4.70
CA LEU A 92 4.06 -8.68 -5.82
C LEU A 92 5.09 -8.55 -6.96
N LYS A 93 5.52 -7.33 -7.28
CA LYS A 93 6.60 -7.08 -8.26
C LYS A 93 7.92 -7.68 -7.82
N ASP A 94 8.27 -7.60 -6.55
CA ASP A 94 9.51 -8.16 -6.02
C ASP A 94 9.50 -9.70 -6.07
N VAL A 95 8.37 -10.34 -5.73
CA VAL A 95 8.21 -11.80 -5.86
C VAL A 95 8.33 -12.25 -7.32
N LEU A 96 7.62 -11.58 -8.24
CA LEU A 96 7.70 -11.86 -9.68
C LEU A 96 9.11 -11.63 -10.25
N ALA A 97 9.83 -10.63 -9.75
CA ALA A 97 11.22 -10.38 -10.14
C ALA A 97 12.17 -11.47 -9.60
N GLY A 98 11.92 -11.95 -8.37
CA GLY A 98 12.64 -13.07 -7.78
C GLY A 98 12.48 -14.37 -8.58
N GLU A 99 11.24 -14.73 -8.95
CA GLU A 99 10.98 -15.94 -9.75
C GLU A 99 11.66 -15.90 -11.12
N ARG A 100 11.65 -14.73 -11.79
CA ARG A 100 12.34 -14.56 -13.07
C ARG A 100 13.85 -14.77 -12.96
N LYS A 101 14.48 -14.28 -11.88
CA LYS A 101 15.92 -14.53 -11.64
C LYS A 101 16.21 -16.01 -11.50
N ILE A 102 15.40 -16.73 -10.70
CA ILE A 102 15.59 -18.18 -10.46
C ILE A 102 15.43 -18.98 -11.77
N MET A 103 14.43 -18.63 -12.59
CA MET A 103 14.23 -19.23 -13.91
C MET A 103 15.44 -19.01 -14.84
N HIS A 104 15.99 -17.79 -14.87
CA HIS A 104 17.16 -17.46 -15.70
C HIS A 104 18.40 -18.25 -15.27
N THR A 105 18.67 -18.32 -13.96
CA THR A 105 19.82 -19.08 -13.44
C THR A 105 19.68 -20.58 -13.70
N ARG A 106 18.47 -21.14 -13.59
CA ARG A 106 18.22 -22.54 -13.98
C ARG A 106 18.44 -22.79 -15.47
N GLN A 107 18.04 -21.86 -16.33
CA GLN A 107 18.28 -22.00 -17.76
C GLN A 107 19.77 -21.94 -18.13
N GLU A 108 20.54 -21.06 -17.49
CA GLU A 108 22.00 -21.02 -17.70
C GLU A 108 22.66 -22.31 -17.21
N GLN A 109 22.32 -22.78 -16.01
CA GLN A 109 22.85 -24.05 -15.50
C GLN A 109 22.48 -25.24 -16.39
N GLY A 110 21.26 -25.27 -16.94
CA GLY A 110 20.84 -26.31 -17.88
C GLY A 110 21.67 -26.31 -19.16
N LYS A 111 21.98 -25.13 -19.71
CA LYS A 111 22.84 -24.99 -20.90
C LYS A 111 24.27 -25.45 -20.61
N ASP A 112 24.82 -25.06 -19.47
CA ASP A 112 26.18 -25.46 -19.09
C ASP A 112 26.30 -26.97 -18.88
N LEU A 113 25.27 -27.58 -18.29
CA LEU A 113 25.18 -29.03 -18.11
C LEU A 113 25.12 -29.77 -19.46
N ASP A 114 24.33 -29.27 -20.40
CA ASP A 114 24.23 -29.81 -21.77
C ASP A 114 25.56 -29.69 -22.53
N VAL A 115 26.26 -28.56 -22.38
CA VAL A 115 27.58 -28.35 -22.99
C VAL A 115 28.61 -29.30 -22.39
N ALA A 116 28.60 -29.49 -21.07
CA ALA A 116 29.48 -30.44 -20.39
C ALA A 116 29.21 -31.89 -20.85
N ALA A 117 27.94 -32.30 -20.94
CA ALA A 117 27.54 -33.62 -21.41
C ALA A 117 28.03 -33.89 -22.85
N ARG A 118 27.90 -32.91 -23.75
CA ARG A 118 28.41 -33.01 -25.13
C ARG A 118 29.92 -33.15 -25.20
N ARG A 119 30.66 -32.41 -24.36
CA ARG A 119 32.14 -32.52 -24.29
C ARG A 119 32.56 -33.91 -23.82
N ILE A 120 31.92 -34.44 -22.78
CA ILE A 120 32.21 -35.79 -22.27
C ILE A 120 31.91 -36.84 -23.34
N ALA A 121 30.75 -36.77 -24.00
CA ALA A 121 30.39 -37.69 -25.08
C ALA A 121 31.41 -37.65 -26.23
N ALA A 122 31.87 -36.46 -26.63
CA ALA A 122 32.88 -36.31 -27.67
C ALA A 122 34.25 -36.90 -27.27
N VAL A 123 34.65 -36.75 -25.99
CA VAL A 123 35.88 -37.35 -25.46
C VAL A 123 35.79 -38.87 -25.43
N LEU A 124 34.65 -39.41 -24.99
CA LEU A 124 34.40 -40.86 -24.99
C LEU A 124 34.42 -41.44 -26.41
N ALA A 125 33.79 -40.76 -27.38
CA ALA A 125 33.83 -41.16 -28.78
C ALA A 125 35.25 -41.18 -29.35
N LYS A 126 36.06 -40.14 -29.07
CA LYS A 126 37.48 -40.12 -29.44
C LYS A 126 38.29 -41.24 -28.80
N LYS A 127 38.02 -41.56 -27.53
CA LYS A 127 38.71 -42.64 -26.81
C LYS A 127 38.39 -44.02 -27.40
N ASN A 128 37.12 -44.27 -27.75
CA ASN A 128 36.68 -45.51 -28.37
C ASN A 128 37.22 -45.68 -29.81
N ALA A 129 37.26 -44.61 -30.61
CA ALA A 129 37.86 -44.65 -31.94
C ALA A 129 39.37 -44.95 -31.89
N LYS A 130 40.08 -44.41 -30.88
CA LYS A 130 41.50 -44.68 -30.68
C LYS A 130 41.76 -46.13 -30.25
N SER A 131 40.92 -46.72 -29.39
CA SER A 131 41.10 -48.12 -28.95
C SER A 131 40.78 -49.13 -30.05
N MET A 132 39.86 -48.83 -30.97
CA MET A 132 39.66 -49.65 -32.18
C MET A 132 40.87 -49.62 -33.11
N LYS A 133 41.45 -48.45 -33.33
CA LYS A 133 42.65 -48.32 -34.19
C LYS A 133 43.88 -49.02 -33.62
N THR A 134 43.98 -49.16 -32.30
CA THR A 134 45.05 -49.95 -31.64
C THR A 134 44.80 -51.46 -31.73
N ARG A 135 43.55 -51.92 -31.82
CA ARG A 135 43.23 -53.35 -31.97
C ARG A 135 43.48 -53.89 -33.39
N GLU A 136 43.41 -53.05 -34.42
CA GLU A 136 43.80 -53.43 -35.80
C GLU A 136 45.33 -53.46 -36.02
N ALA A 137 46.12 -52.87 -35.12
CA ALA A 137 47.57 -52.73 -35.27
C ALA A 137 48.39 -53.82 -34.54
N VAL A 138 47.74 -54.81 -33.92
CA VAL A 138 48.43 -55.98 -33.33
C VAL A 138 48.30 -57.14 -34.32
N PRO A 139 49.31 -57.40 -35.18
CA PRO A 139 49.35 -58.60 -36.01
C PRO A 139 49.47 -59.84 -35.12
N ALA A 140 48.71 -60.87 -35.48
CA ALA A 140 48.81 -62.23 -34.93
C ALA A 140 50.18 -62.86 -35.23
#